data_AF-A2DDV2-F1
#
_entry.id   AF-A2DDV2-F1
#
_cell.length_a   1.000
_cell.length_b   1.000
_cell.length_c   1.000
_cell.angle_alpha   90.00
_cell.angle_beta   90.00
_cell.angle_gamma   90.00
#
_symmetry.space_group_name_H-M   'P 1'
#
loop_
_entity.id
_entity.type
_entity.pdbx_description
1 polymer ?
#
loop_
_entity_poly.entity_id
_entity_poly.type
_entity_poly.pdbx_seq_one_letter_code
_entity_poly.pdbx_strand_id
1 'polypeptide(L)'
;MSDQDTHQNKYSELRSIYQYYIDSFNALYQLKTENEEELNKIYKTIKTELIESKKYPPVYAIKDILKIIPYNNRYTKSYISLAKLFVDEYHVEEVKQTPNISILLFYKEYGIKLSKYDDLTIINSKNLDIHTGNTIYRAIMYNDLERFIQFTERDEFDKNQRLKSVLYPYSYRGYSLLELCCYHGAVDCFKLLISKFNSEITKNVLSYHF
;
A
#
# COMPACT_ATOMS: atom_id res chain seq x y z
N MET A 1 -32.45 17.66 -27.28
CA MET A 1 -32.57 16.91 -26.01
C MET A 1 -31.38 15.97 -25.97
N SER A 2 -30.47 16.19 -25.03
CA SER A 2 -29.04 15.87 -25.12
C SER A 2 -28.71 14.40 -24.84
N ASP A 3 -27.80 13.84 -25.63
CA ASP A 3 -27.11 12.56 -25.41
C ASP A 3 -26.34 12.44 -24.08
N GLN A 4 -26.33 13.49 -23.24
CA GLN A 4 -25.72 13.46 -21.91
C GLN A 4 -26.53 12.68 -20.87
N ASP A 5 -27.88 12.66 -20.97
CA ASP A 5 -28.74 11.96 -20.01
C ASP A 5 -28.66 10.42 -20.16
N THR A 6 -28.44 9.93 -21.37
CA THR A 6 -28.39 8.49 -21.69
C THR A 6 -27.11 7.81 -21.19
N HIS A 7 -25.98 8.52 -21.10
CA HIS A 7 -24.72 7.98 -20.58
C HIS A 7 -24.68 7.89 -19.05
N GLN A 8 -25.27 8.88 -18.37
CA GLN A 8 -25.33 8.91 -16.90
C GLN A 8 -26.22 7.81 -16.33
N ASN A 9 -27.26 7.42 -17.08
CA ASN A 9 -28.14 6.32 -16.73
C ASN A 9 -27.43 4.95 -16.80
N LYS A 10 -26.70 4.67 -17.90
CA LYS A 10 -25.94 3.41 -18.06
C LYS A 10 -24.82 3.23 -17.04
N TYR A 11 -24.10 4.30 -16.69
CA TYR A 11 -23.08 4.23 -15.63
C TYR A 11 -23.70 3.87 -14.29
N SER A 12 -24.80 4.51 -13.93
CA SER A 12 -25.49 4.28 -12.65
C SER A 12 -26.03 2.86 -12.55
N GLU A 13 -26.60 2.34 -13.64
CA GLU A 13 -27.03 0.94 -13.75
C GLU A 13 -25.85 -0.03 -13.55
N LEU A 14 -24.76 0.13 -14.30
CA LEU A 14 -23.57 -0.73 -14.17
C LEU A 14 -22.93 -0.64 -12.78
N ARG A 15 -22.81 0.57 -12.22
CA ARG A 15 -22.31 0.77 -10.87
C ARG A 15 -23.18 0.06 -9.83
N SER A 16 -24.50 0.06 -10.01
CA SER A 16 -25.42 -0.63 -9.12
C SER A 16 -25.28 -2.15 -9.24
N ILE A 17 -25.13 -2.67 -10.48
CA ILE A 17 -24.90 -4.11 -10.72
C ILE A 17 -23.60 -4.58 -10.08
N TYR A 18 -22.55 -3.77 -10.09
CA TYR A 18 -21.23 -4.11 -9.53
C TYR A 18 -20.95 -3.47 -8.17
N GLN A 19 -21.97 -2.95 -7.49
CA GLN A 19 -21.79 -2.18 -6.27
C GLN A 19 -21.02 -2.96 -5.21
N TYR A 20 -21.37 -4.23 -4.97
CA TYR A 20 -20.70 -5.09 -4.00
C TYR A 20 -19.18 -5.24 -4.28
N TYR A 21 -18.79 -5.32 -5.55
CA TYR A 21 -17.40 -5.40 -5.97
C TYR A 21 -16.70 -4.07 -5.72
N ILE A 22 -17.31 -2.97 -6.16
CA ILE A 22 -16.79 -1.62 -6.00
C ILE A 22 -16.59 -1.31 -4.51
N ASP A 23 -17.57 -1.60 -3.67
CA ASP A 23 -17.54 -1.30 -2.24
C ASP A 23 -16.51 -2.16 -1.50
N SER A 24 -16.41 -3.46 -1.85
CA SER A 24 -15.39 -4.36 -1.28
C SER A 24 -13.97 -3.89 -1.60
N PHE A 25 -13.71 -3.53 -2.87
CA PHE A 25 -12.39 -3.06 -3.28
C PHE A 25 -12.10 -1.64 -2.76
N ASN A 26 -13.10 -0.76 -2.68
CA ASN A 26 -12.93 0.54 -2.03
C ASN A 26 -12.50 0.38 -0.57
N ALA A 27 -13.13 -0.54 0.18
CA ALA A 27 -12.75 -0.83 1.55
C ALA A 27 -11.29 -1.34 1.66
N LEU A 28 -10.85 -2.19 0.72
CA LEU A 28 -9.47 -2.68 0.66
C LEU A 28 -8.45 -1.58 0.35
N TYR A 29 -8.69 -0.79 -0.69
CA TYR A 29 -7.77 0.26 -1.13
C TYR A 29 -7.72 1.45 -0.17
N GLN A 30 -8.81 1.71 0.57
CA GLN A 30 -8.90 2.81 1.54
C GLN A 30 -8.63 2.37 2.98
N LEU A 31 -8.18 1.13 3.20
CA LEU A 31 -7.84 0.61 4.51
C LEU A 31 -6.81 1.52 5.19
N LYS A 32 -7.19 2.04 6.36
CA LYS A 32 -6.37 2.96 7.18
C LYS A 32 -6.28 2.55 8.65
N THR A 33 -6.48 1.26 8.93
CA THR A 33 -6.63 0.72 10.26
C THR A 33 -5.75 -0.49 10.51
N GLU A 34 -5.30 -0.64 11.75
CA GLU A 34 -4.65 -1.84 12.28
C GLU A 34 -5.57 -2.57 13.27
N ASN A 35 -6.81 -2.09 13.45
CA ASN A 35 -7.78 -2.68 14.37
C ASN A 35 -8.31 -4.02 13.83
N GLU A 36 -8.10 -5.08 14.60
CA GLU A 36 -8.49 -6.45 14.21
C GLU A 36 -10.00 -6.62 13.97
N GLU A 37 -10.86 -5.93 14.72
CA GLU A 37 -12.32 -5.99 14.52
C GLU A 37 -12.72 -5.35 13.19
N GLU A 38 -12.10 -4.23 12.80
CA GLU A 38 -12.34 -3.59 11.52
C GLU A 38 -11.83 -4.44 10.36
N LEU A 39 -10.66 -5.07 10.51
CA LEU A 39 -10.13 -6.03 9.53
C LEU A 39 -11.06 -7.24 9.37
N ASN A 40 -11.61 -7.75 10.46
CA ASN A 40 -12.58 -8.84 10.44
C ASN A 40 -13.89 -8.45 9.73
N LYS A 41 -14.31 -7.18 9.79
CA LYS A 41 -15.45 -6.69 9.00
C LYS A 41 -15.13 -6.75 7.50
N ILE A 42 -13.97 -6.25 7.09
CA ILE A 42 -13.53 -6.28 5.68
C ILE A 42 -13.44 -7.73 5.17
N TYR A 43 -12.84 -8.62 5.97
CA TYR A 43 -12.75 -10.05 5.67
C TYR A 43 -14.14 -10.67 5.44
N LYS A 44 -15.09 -10.45 6.37
CA LYS A 44 -16.47 -10.97 6.24
C LYS A 44 -17.17 -10.43 5.00
N THR A 45 -17.02 -9.14 4.70
CA THR A 45 -17.60 -8.54 3.50
C THR A 45 -17.06 -9.19 2.24
N ILE A 46 -15.74 -9.31 2.09
CA ILE A 46 -15.12 -9.95 0.91
C ILE A 46 -15.56 -11.42 0.79
N LYS A 47 -15.57 -12.15 1.91
CA LYS A 47 -15.99 -13.55 1.93
C LYS A 47 -17.43 -13.71 1.44
N THR A 48 -18.38 -12.99 2.03
CA THR A 48 -19.80 -13.15 1.70
C THR A 48 -20.15 -12.57 0.34
N GLU A 49 -19.71 -11.34 0.05
CA GLU A 49 -20.10 -10.61 -1.16
C GLU A 49 -19.37 -11.08 -2.42
N LEU A 50 -18.10 -11.51 -2.30
CA LEU A 50 -17.30 -11.92 -3.46
C LEU A 50 -17.18 -13.45 -3.54
N ILE A 51 -16.67 -14.10 -2.50
CA ILE A 51 -16.34 -15.53 -2.57
C ILE A 51 -17.61 -16.39 -2.58
N GLU A 52 -18.51 -16.20 -1.61
CA GLU A 52 -19.70 -17.03 -1.46
C GLU A 52 -20.76 -16.72 -2.52
N SER A 53 -21.07 -15.43 -2.69
CA SER A 53 -22.11 -14.92 -3.59
C SER A 53 -21.74 -15.01 -5.06
N LYS A 54 -20.51 -14.63 -5.42
CA LYS A 54 -20.07 -14.52 -6.84
C LYS A 54 -19.08 -15.59 -7.26
N LYS A 55 -18.77 -16.54 -6.37
CA LYS A 55 -17.79 -17.60 -6.60
C LYS A 55 -16.43 -17.02 -6.99
N TYR A 56 -16.07 -15.86 -6.44
CA TYR A 56 -14.75 -15.27 -6.62
C TYR A 56 -13.70 -16.20 -6.01
N PRO A 57 -12.69 -16.65 -6.79
CA PRO A 57 -11.68 -17.56 -6.27
C PRO A 57 -10.90 -16.94 -5.08
N PRO A 58 -10.78 -17.63 -3.94
CA PRO A 58 -10.04 -17.12 -2.77
C PRO A 58 -8.60 -16.73 -3.07
N VAL A 59 -7.93 -17.49 -3.96
CA VAL A 59 -6.58 -17.18 -4.44
C VAL A 59 -6.48 -15.79 -5.08
N TYR A 60 -7.53 -15.32 -5.74
CA TYR A 60 -7.57 -13.97 -6.31
C TYR A 60 -7.80 -12.90 -5.25
N ALA A 61 -8.61 -13.16 -4.23
CA ALA A 61 -8.77 -12.24 -3.10
C ALA A 61 -7.42 -12.01 -2.40
N ILE A 62 -6.69 -13.10 -2.10
CA ILE A 62 -5.35 -13.03 -1.51
C ILE A 62 -4.39 -12.26 -2.42
N LYS A 63 -4.39 -12.57 -3.72
CA LYS A 63 -3.56 -11.87 -4.73
C LYS A 63 -3.83 -10.37 -4.74
N ASP A 64 -5.08 -9.96 -4.72
CA ASP A 64 -5.46 -8.56 -4.78
C ASP A 64 -5.08 -7.82 -3.49
N ILE A 65 -5.29 -8.43 -2.33
CA ILE A 65 -4.84 -7.89 -1.03
C ILE A 65 -3.32 -7.68 -1.04
N LEU A 66 -2.55 -8.70 -1.43
CA LEU A 66 -1.09 -8.62 -1.42
C LEU A 66 -0.55 -7.63 -2.47
N LYS A 67 -1.27 -7.40 -3.58
CA LYS A 67 -0.89 -6.39 -4.60
C LYS A 67 -1.01 -4.95 -4.10
N ILE A 68 -1.85 -4.69 -3.10
CA ILE A 68 -2.06 -3.33 -2.56
C ILE A 68 -0.88 -2.89 -1.68
N ILE A 69 -0.21 -3.83 -1.01
CA ILE A 69 0.85 -3.55 -0.02
C ILE A 69 1.87 -2.52 -0.50
N PRO A 70 2.50 -2.61 -1.69
CA PRO A 70 3.49 -1.62 -2.11
C PRO A 70 2.95 -0.20 -2.28
N TYR A 71 1.63 -0.04 -2.48
CA TYR A 71 0.96 1.23 -2.71
C TYR A 71 0.35 1.84 -1.43
N ASN A 72 0.17 1.02 -0.39
CA ASN A 72 -0.31 1.45 0.92
C ASN A 72 0.50 0.79 2.05
N ASN A 73 1.82 0.83 1.90
CA ASN A 73 2.76 0.08 2.76
C ASN A 73 2.76 0.52 4.24
N ARG A 74 2.12 1.64 4.60
CA ARG A 74 1.86 2.00 6.00
C ARG A 74 1.09 0.92 6.74
N TYR A 75 0.11 0.29 6.08
CA TYR A 75 -0.78 -0.72 6.68
C TYR A 75 -0.42 -2.15 6.25
N THR A 76 0.86 -2.38 5.94
CA THR A 76 1.38 -3.70 5.51
C THR A 76 0.94 -4.83 6.43
N LYS A 77 1.01 -4.64 7.74
CA LYS A 77 0.61 -5.66 8.73
C LYS A 77 -0.86 -6.04 8.58
N SER A 78 -1.74 -5.04 8.47
CA SER A 78 -3.17 -5.25 8.27
C SER A 78 -3.48 -6.06 7.01
N TYR A 79 -2.84 -5.75 5.89
CA TYR A 79 -3.01 -6.49 4.64
C TYR A 79 -2.51 -7.93 4.73
N ILE A 80 -1.37 -8.15 5.40
CA ILE A 80 -0.80 -9.48 5.61
C ILE A 80 -1.70 -10.32 6.53
N SER A 81 -2.19 -9.74 7.63
CA SER A 81 -3.18 -10.38 8.52
C SER A 81 -4.48 -10.71 7.78
N LEU A 82 -4.98 -9.78 6.95
CA LEU A 82 -6.19 -10.02 6.17
C LEU A 82 -5.99 -11.15 5.15
N ALA A 83 -4.85 -11.18 4.44
CA ALA A 83 -4.50 -12.28 3.54
C ALA A 83 -4.39 -13.62 4.29
N LYS A 84 -3.86 -13.62 5.52
CA LYS A 84 -3.69 -14.81 6.36
C LYS A 84 -5.02 -15.48 6.67
N LEU A 85 -6.07 -14.70 6.98
CA LEU A 85 -7.41 -15.23 7.23
C LEU A 85 -7.91 -16.08 6.04
N PHE A 86 -7.73 -15.60 4.81
CA PHE A 86 -8.11 -16.34 3.62
C PHE A 86 -7.20 -17.55 3.33
N VAL A 87 -5.90 -17.43 3.58
CA VAL A 87 -4.95 -18.55 3.43
C VAL A 87 -5.33 -19.70 4.36
N ASP A 88 -5.65 -19.40 5.62
CA ASP A 88 -6.00 -20.41 6.62
C ASP A 88 -7.33 -21.09 6.32
N GLU A 89 -8.35 -20.30 5.97
CA GLU A 89 -9.69 -20.82 5.72
C GLU A 89 -9.78 -21.65 4.45
N TYR A 90 -9.14 -21.20 3.37
CA TYR A 90 -9.26 -21.84 2.06
C TYR A 90 -8.04 -22.71 1.70
N HIS A 91 -7.11 -22.88 2.64
CA HIS A 91 -5.90 -23.70 2.49
C HIS A 91 -5.12 -23.39 1.19
N VAL A 92 -4.95 -22.10 0.89
CA VAL A 92 -4.28 -21.66 -0.34
C VAL A 92 -2.76 -21.80 -0.20
N GLU A 93 -2.16 -22.67 -1.00
CA GLU A 93 -0.72 -22.95 -0.96
C GLU A 93 0.11 -22.04 -1.88
N GLU A 94 -0.47 -21.51 -2.95
CA GLU A 94 0.28 -20.77 -3.98
C GLU A 94 -0.53 -19.58 -4.52
N VAL A 95 0.14 -18.42 -4.65
CA VAL A 95 -0.42 -17.21 -5.25
C VAL A 95 0.54 -16.67 -6.32
N LYS A 96 0.12 -16.75 -7.59
CA LYS A 96 0.93 -16.33 -8.75
C LYS A 96 0.71 -14.86 -9.09
N GLN A 97 1.74 -14.24 -9.70
CA GLN A 97 1.72 -12.86 -10.21
C GLN A 97 1.41 -11.81 -9.13
N THR A 98 2.05 -11.96 -7.97
CA THR A 98 1.96 -11.05 -6.82
C THR A 98 3.33 -10.40 -6.63
N PRO A 99 3.40 -9.14 -6.13
CA PRO A 99 4.69 -8.50 -5.87
C PRO A 99 5.55 -9.36 -4.93
N ASN A 100 6.79 -9.64 -5.33
CA ASN A 100 7.71 -10.49 -4.57
C ASN A 100 7.90 -9.98 -3.13
N ILE A 101 7.89 -8.66 -2.94
CA ILE A 101 7.99 -8.03 -1.62
C ILE A 101 6.83 -8.41 -0.71
N SER A 102 5.59 -8.45 -1.20
CA SER A 102 4.41 -8.81 -0.42
C SER A 102 4.47 -10.26 0.03
N ILE A 103 4.92 -11.16 -0.85
CA ILE A 103 5.13 -12.58 -0.52
C ILE A 103 6.23 -12.73 0.54
N LEU A 104 7.35 -12.00 0.40
CA LEU A 104 8.43 -12.04 1.37
C LEU A 104 7.98 -11.55 2.75
N LEU A 105 7.24 -10.45 2.81
CA LEU A 105 6.74 -9.90 4.07
C LEU A 105 5.77 -10.87 4.75
N PHE A 106 4.86 -11.48 3.98
CA PHE A 106 3.95 -12.52 4.47
C PHE A 106 4.70 -13.73 5.04
N TYR A 107 5.72 -14.21 4.31
CA TYR A 107 6.57 -15.31 4.76
C TYR A 107 7.35 -14.96 6.03
N LYS A 108 7.89 -13.75 6.14
CA LYS A 108 8.60 -13.30 7.34
C LYS A 108 7.71 -13.25 8.57
N GLU A 109 6.45 -12.87 8.42
CA GLU A 109 5.50 -12.77 9.53
C GLU A 109 4.98 -14.14 9.98
N TYR A 110 4.64 -15.04 9.04
CA TYR A 110 3.93 -16.29 9.35
C TYR A 110 4.69 -17.58 9.06
N GLY A 111 5.85 -17.52 8.40
CA GLY A 111 6.60 -18.71 7.98
C GLY A 111 5.96 -19.51 6.84
N ILE A 112 4.90 -18.99 6.21
CA ILE A 112 4.16 -19.68 5.14
C ILE A 112 4.64 -19.21 3.77
N LYS A 113 5.04 -20.15 2.91
CA LYS A 113 5.54 -19.86 1.56
C LYS A 113 4.40 -19.91 0.54
N LEU A 114 3.90 -18.75 0.10
CA LEU A 114 2.83 -18.62 -0.92
C LEU A 114 3.36 -18.61 -2.37
N SER A 115 4.61 -19.03 -2.59
CA SER A 115 5.30 -19.00 -3.89
C SER A 115 6.12 -20.27 -4.08
N LYS A 116 6.07 -20.85 -5.29
CA LYS A 116 6.96 -21.97 -5.66
C LYS A 116 8.37 -21.55 -6.00
N TYR A 117 8.59 -20.27 -6.31
CA TYR A 117 9.92 -19.76 -6.65
C TYR A 117 10.79 -19.64 -5.39
N ASP A 118 12.02 -20.14 -5.47
CA ASP A 118 13.08 -19.95 -4.46
C ASP A 118 13.70 -18.53 -4.50
N ASP A 119 13.21 -17.70 -5.42
CA ASP A 119 13.65 -16.32 -5.70
C ASP A 119 13.44 -15.33 -4.55
N LEU A 120 12.83 -15.73 -3.43
CA LEU A 120 12.80 -14.92 -2.21
C LEU A 120 14.22 -14.57 -1.71
N THR A 121 15.20 -15.41 -2.06
CA THR A 121 16.63 -15.19 -1.78
C THR A 121 17.25 -14.01 -2.54
N ILE A 122 16.63 -13.54 -3.62
CA ILE A 122 17.14 -12.44 -4.46
C ILE A 122 16.70 -11.05 -3.94
N ILE A 123 15.68 -11.00 -3.08
CA ILE A 123 15.26 -9.73 -2.48
C ILE A 123 16.27 -9.34 -1.41
N ASN A 124 17.20 -8.46 -1.81
CA ASN A 124 18.19 -7.89 -0.92
C ASN A 124 17.48 -7.23 0.29
N SER A 125 17.54 -7.90 1.44
CA SER A 125 16.80 -7.57 2.65
C SER A 125 17.22 -6.25 3.31
N LYS A 126 18.27 -5.61 2.78
CA LYS A 126 18.99 -4.48 3.40
C LYS A 126 18.12 -3.25 3.71
N ASN A 127 16.91 -3.12 3.15
CA ASN A 127 16.07 -1.93 3.30
C ASN A 127 14.62 -2.23 3.75
N LEU A 128 14.36 -3.35 4.43
CA LEU A 128 13.01 -3.67 4.92
C LEU A 128 12.64 -2.89 6.20
N ASP A 129 13.65 -2.49 6.97
CA ASP A 129 13.50 -1.83 8.26
C ASP A 129 13.47 -0.29 8.17
N ILE A 130 13.35 0.26 6.96
CA ILE A 130 13.34 1.73 6.75
C ILE A 130 12.19 2.44 7.47
N HIS A 131 11.09 1.73 7.78
CA HIS A 131 9.93 2.25 8.50
C HIS A 131 9.92 1.85 9.97
N THR A 132 10.93 1.12 10.44
CA THR A 132 11.08 0.74 11.85
C THR A 132 12.11 1.64 12.53
N GLY A 133 12.04 1.71 13.87
CA GLY A 133 12.99 2.51 14.66
C GLY A 133 12.86 4.03 14.49
N ASN A 134 14.00 4.72 14.55
CA ASN A 134 14.10 6.18 14.43
C ASN A 134 14.73 6.53 13.07
N THR A 135 13.90 6.62 12.03
CA THR A 135 14.32 6.98 10.66
C THR A 135 13.52 8.18 10.15
N ILE A 136 14.12 8.95 9.24
CA ILE A 136 13.43 10.04 8.55
C ILE A 136 12.23 9.54 7.73
N TYR A 137 12.34 8.33 7.17
CA TYR A 137 11.26 7.72 6.37
C TYR A 137 10.05 7.34 7.23
N ARG A 138 10.27 6.90 8.46
CA ARG A 138 9.18 6.68 9.42
C ARG A 138 8.54 8.00 9.84
N ALA A 139 9.35 9.05 10.04
CA ALA A 139 8.81 10.38 10.35
C ALA A 139 7.90 10.88 9.21
N ILE A 140 8.32 10.74 7.95
CA ILE A 140 7.48 11.04 6.79
C ILE A 140 6.23 10.16 6.77
N MET A 141 6.38 8.83 6.94
CA MET A 141 5.26 7.89 6.87
C MET A 141 4.11 8.24 7.82
N TYR A 142 4.40 8.81 8.99
CA TYR A 142 3.40 9.23 9.97
C TYR A 142 3.18 10.75 10.05
N ASN A 143 3.77 11.52 9.14
CA ASN A 143 3.74 12.98 9.17
C ASN A 143 4.20 13.57 10.51
N ASP A 144 5.20 12.95 11.14
CA ASP A 144 5.77 13.37 12.43
C ASP A 144 6.75 14.53 12.23
N LEU A 145 6.21 15.76 12.23
CA LEU A 145 6.96 16.98 11.94
C LEU A 145 8.10 17.21 12.93
N GLU A 146 7.88 17.01 14.23
CA GLU A 146 8.90 17.26 15.25
C GLU A 146 10.12 16.38 15.04
N ARG A 147 9.90 15.07 14.84
CA ARG A 147 11.00 14.13 14.55
C ARG A 147 11.64 14.44 13.20
N PHE A 148 10.86 14.83 12.21
CA PHE A 148 11.39 15.22 10.90
C PHE A 148 12.33 16.44 11.02
N ILE A 149 11.94 17.47 11.79
CA ILE A 149 12.81 18.64 12.06
C ILE A 149 14.14 18.19 12.67
N GLN A 150 14.12 17.32 13.69
CA GLN A 150 15.33 16.79 14.32
C GLN A 150 16.26 16.07 13.33
N PHE A 151 15.73 15.43 12.29
CA PHE A 151 16.55 14.86 11.21
C PHE A 151 17.16 15.93 10.32
N THR A 152 16.39 16.99 10.01
CA THR A 152 16.85 18.07 9.12
C THR A 152 17.91 18.98 9.74
N GLU A 153 18.09 18.92 11.05
CA GLU A 153 19.07 19.72 11.80
C GLU A 153 20.41 18.99 12.03
N ARG A 154 20.53 17.75 11.58
CA ARG A 154 21.78 16.99 11.67
C ARG A 154 22.74 17.41 10.56
N ASP A 155 24.03 17.43 10.86
CA ASP A 155 25.08 17.78 9.89
C ASP A 155 25.10 16.82 8.69
N GLU A 156 24.70 15.55 8.87
CA GLU A 156 24.64 14.56 7.78
C GLU A 156 23.36 14.62 6.94
N PHE A 157 22.45 15.58 7.19
CA PHE A 157 21.20 15.69 6.45
C PHE A 157 21.43 16.12 5.01
N ASP A 158 21.14 15.22 4.07
CA ASP A 158 21.07 15.54 2.65
C ASP A 158 19.61 15.75 2.21
N LYS A 159 19.27 16.99 1.86
CA LYS A 159 17.94 17.34 1.31
C LYS A 159 17.63 16.66 -0.03
N ASN A 160 18.66 16.30 -0.79
CA ASN A 160 18.55 15.66 -2.10
C ASN A 160 18.61 14.14 -2.00
N GLN A 161 18.66 13.57 -0.79
CA GLN A 161 18.75 12.13 -0.61
C GLN A 161 17.57 11.41 -1.28
N ARG A 162 17.86 10.24 -1.83
CA ARG A 162 16.87 9.39 -2.51
C ARG A 162 16.82 8.01 -1.88
N LEU A 163 15.62 7.54 -1.59
CA LEU A 163 15.37 6.21 -1.06
C LEU A 163 15.10 5.21 -2.19
N LYS A 164 15.99 4.24 -2.37
CA LYS A 164 15.72 3.04 -3.18
C LYS A 164 15.29 1.91 -2.26
N SER A 165 14.01 1.56 -2.29
CA SER A 165 13.48 0.46 -1.49
C SER A 165 12.43 -0.35 -2.24
N VAL A 166 12.53 -1.66 -2.14
CA VAL A 166 11.58 -2.63 -2.71
C VAL A 166 10.19 -2.55 -2.07
N LEU A 167 10.06 -1.84 -0.95
CA LEU A 167 8.77 -1.56 -0.29
C LEU A 167 7.89 -0.57 -1.06
N TYR A 168 8.44 0.12 -2.07
CA TYR A 168 7.73 1.08 -2.90
C TYR A 168 7.73 0.63 -4.36
N PRO A 169 6.65 0.92 -5.12
CA PRO A 169 6.58 0.59 -6.53
C PRO A 169 7.62 1.37 -7.32
N TYR A 170 8.14 0.82 -8.43
CA TYR A 170 9.01 1.53 -9.38
C TYR A 170 10.23 2.27 -8.76
N SER A 171 10.77 1.79 -7.64
CA SER A 171 11.80 2.48 -6.85
C SER A 171 13.23 2.44 -7.42
N TYR A 172 13.43 1.99 -8.67
CA TYR A 172 14.75 1.88 -9.31
C TYR A 172 15.53 3.21 -9.33
N ARG A 173 14.82 4.33 -9.59
CA ARG A 173 15.37 5.69 -9.58
C ARG A 173 15.44 6.29 -8.17
N GLY A 174 14.92 5.59 -7.17
CA GLY A 174 14.71 6.07 -5.80
C GLY A 174 13.61 7.11 -5.70
N TYR A 175 13.19 7.41 -4.48
CA TYR A 175 12.21 8.44 -4.14
C TYR A 175 12.89 9.58 -3.38
N SER A 176 12.67 10.83 -3.77
CA SER A 176 13.05 12.00 -2.98
C SER A 176 12.20 12.11 -1.71
N LEU A 177 12.64 12.92 -0.75
CA LEU A 177 11.86 13.19 0.46
C LEU A 177 10.48 13.80 0.14
N LEU A 178 10.39 14.68 -0.87
CA LEU A 178 9.11 15.23 -1.33
C LEU A 178 8.21 14.17 -1.95
N GLU A 179 8.75 13.30 -2.81
CA GLU A 179 7.98 12.21 -3.43
C GLU A 179 7.44 11.25 -2.35
N LEU A 180 8.24 10.96 -1.31
CA LEU A 180 7.78 10.18 -0.15
C LEU A 180 6.71 10.90 0.67
N CYS A 181 6.80 12.22 0.83
CA CYS A 181 5.76 12.98 1.51
C CYS A 181 4.43 12.92 0.75
N CYS A 182 4.45 13.04 -0.58
CA CYS A 182 3.26 12.89 -1.40
C CYS A 182 2.68 11.48 -1.30
N TYR A 183 3.51 10.46 -1.48
CA TYR A 183 3.10 9.06 -1.37
C TYR A 183 2.40 8.75 -0.02
N HIS A 184 2.91 9.31 1.08
CA HIS A 184 2.35 9.07 2.43
C HIS A 184 1.31 10.12 2.88
N GLY A 185 1.05 11.16 2.10
CA GLY A 185 0.21 12.28 2.55
C GLY A 185 0.79 13.06 3.74
N ALA A 186 2.12 13.19 3.83
CA ALA A 186 2.83 13.87 4.90
C ALA A 186 2.90 15.39 4.68
N VAL A 187 1.77 16.06 4.88
CA VAL A 187 1.57 17.48 4.53
C VAL A 187 2.55 18.40 5.26
N ASP A 188 2.84 18.14 6.52
CA ASP A 188 3.67 19.05 7.32
C ASP A 188 5.15 18.88 7.00
N CYS A 189 5.59 17.63 6.83
CA CYS A 189 6.95 17.33 6.34
C CYS A 189 7.17 17.93 4.93
N PHE A 190 6.16 17.82 4.05
CA PHE A 190 6.18 18.42 2.71
C PHE A 190 6.35 19.94 2.79
N LYS A 191 5.51 20.62 3.58
CA LYS A 191 5.57 22.09 3.74
C LYS A 191 6.94 22.55 4.23
N LEU A 192 7.54 21.82 5.18
CA LEU A 192 8.89 22.13 5.68
C LEU A 192 9.94 22.03 4.57
N LEU A 193 9.89 20.97 3.75
CA LEU A 193 10.83 20.79 2.63
C LEU A 193 10.75 21.92 1.61
N ILE A 194 9.54 22.42 1.35
CA ILE A 194 9.34 23.58 0.47
C ILE A 194 9.87 24.86 1.12
N SER A 195 9.44 25.17 2.36
CA SER A 195 9.71 26.47 2.99
C SER A 195 11.15 26.65 3.46
N LYS A 196 11.77 25.60 4.03
CA LYS A 196 13.12 25.68 4.60
C LYS A 196 14.21 25.42 3.56
N PHE A 197 13.96 24.54 2.60
CA PHE A 197 14.99 24.05 1.69
C PHE A 197 14.81 24.46 0.23
N ASN A 198 13.72 25.18 -0.09
CA ASN A 198 13.31 25.56 -1.44
C ASN A 198 13.32 24.35 -2.40
N SER A 199 12.81 23.21 -1.90
CA SER A 199 12.81 21.97 -2.67
C SER A 199 11.91 22.09 -3.90
N GLU A 200 12.40 21.66 -5.07
CA GLU A 200 11.68 21.81 -6.33
C GLU A 200 10.50 20.82 -6.43
N ILE A 201 9.33 21.34 -6.81
CA ILE A 201 8.15 20.52 -7.13
C ILE A 201 8.26 20.09 -8.60
N THR A 202 8.57 18.82 -8.84
CA THR A 202 8.67 18.26 -10.19
C THR A 202 7.36 17.61 -10.62
N LYS A 203 7.21 17.31 -11.92
CA LYS A 203 6.07 16.54 -12.44
C LYS A 203 5.90 15.17 -11.75
N ASN A 204 7.00 14.54 -11.33
CA ASN A 204 6.93 13.27 -10.60
C ASN A 204 6.27 13.44 -9.22
N VAL A 205 6.54 14.55 -8.52
CA VAL A 205 5.90 14.86 -7.24
C VAL A 205 4.37 14.93 -7.40
N LEU A 206 3.90 15.54 -8.50
CA LEU A 206 2.47 15.62 -8.82
C LEU A 206 1.86 14.24 -9.14
N SER A 207 2.62 13.31 -9.70
CA SER A 207 2.14 11.96 -10.03
C SER A 207 1.92 11.06 -8.80
N TYR A 208 2.41 11.47 -7.63
CA TYR A 208 2.20 10.77 -6.36
C TYR A 208 1.17 11.45 -5.46
N HIS A 209 0.43 12.45 -5.98
CA HIS A 209 -0.69 13.09 -5.28
C HIS A 209 -1.96 12.30 -5.58
N PHE A 210 -2.52 11.62 -4.56
CA PHE A 210 -3.75 10.82 -4.66
C PHE A 210 -4.67 11.10 -3.46
#